data_AF-C3ZUD8-F1
#
_entry.id   AF-C3ZUD8-F1
#
_cell.length_a   1.000
_cell.length_b   1.000
_cell.length_c   1.000
_cell.angle_alpha   90.00
_cell.angle_beta   90.00
_cell.angle_gamma   90.00
#
_symmetry.space_group_name_H-M   'P 1'
#
loop_
_entity.id
_entity.type
_entity.pdbx_description
1 polymer ?
#
loop_
_entity_poly.entity_id
_entity_poly.type
_entity_poly.pdbx_seq_one_letter_code
_entity_poly.pdbx_strand_id
1 'polypeptide(L)'
;QDEYTESFTVGGNAEVGLKVLVHDPREPPMMDTQGIALAPGNHAFIAVKQTLYENHVPPWGVCQDRQLEYYDTYTLNGCYLECRSKHVVRNCSCRAYDLPGTEESCDPTTMFTCVRAVLGEFQVTRGDLTCDCPVPCSMTSYTTSVSFAGFPNKHTREYVGPLLGMEPTYLEKNAVAFSVYYEKLNYQNIRQLKAMDEGQLASNIGGMMGLFIGASVLSLLEVCEFL
;
A
#
# COMPACT_ATOMS: atom_id res chain seq x y z
N GLN A 1 -14.85 -11.03 -29.33
CA GLN A 1 -14.38 -10.99 -27.92
C GLN A 1 -13.52 -12.21 -27.60
N ASP A 2 -13.26 -13.07 -28.61
CA ASP A 2 -12.62 -14.38 -28.47
C ASP A 2 -11.10 -14.36 -28.72
N GLU A 3 -10.54 -13.21 -29.11
CA GLU A 3 -9.15 -13.13 -29.57
C GLU A 3 -8.13 -12.84 -28.44
N TYR A 4 -8.61 -12.45 -27.24
CA TYR A 4 -7.78 -12.17 -26.06
C TYR A 4 -8.40 -12.65 -24.74
N THR A 5 -9.40 -13.54 -24.80
CA THR A 5 -10.03 -14.08 -23.59
C THR A 5 -9.17 -15.21 -23.06
N GLU A 6 -8.45 -14.95 -21.98
CA GLU A 6 -7.82 -16.00 -21.19
C GLU A 6 -8.91 -16.94 -20.68
N SER A 7 -8.75 -18.26 -20.85
CA SER A 7 -9.67 -19.19 -20.20
C SER A 7 -9.33 -19.25 -18.72
N PHE A 8 -10.35 -19.16 -17.85
CA PHE A 8 -10.20 -19.37 -16.40
C PHE A 8 -9.45 -20.68 -16.08
N THR A 9 -9.60 -21.69 -16.95
CA THR A 9 -8.95 -23.00 -16.81
C THR A 9 -7.42 -22.94 -16.91
N VAL A 10 -6.86 -21.95 -17.60
CA VAL A 10 -5.40 -21.74 -17.76
C VAL A 10 -4.84 -20.69 -16.80
N GLY A 11 -5.64 -20.22 -15.84
CA GLY A 11 -5.23 -19.18 -14.88
C GLY A 11 -5.57 -17.75 -15.30
N GLY A 12 -6.45 -17.59 -16.29
CA GLY A 12 -6.96 -16.28 -16.69
C GLY A 12 -8.01 -15.69 -15.76
N ASN A 13 -8.26 -14.39 -15.92
CA ASN A 13 -9.36 -13.70 -15.23
C ASN A 13 -10.70 -13.99 -15.91
N ALA A 14 -11.76 -14.20 -15.13
CA ALA A 14 -13.11 -14.39 -15.66
C ALA A 14 -13.84 -13.05 -15.89
N GLU A 15 -13.31 -11.98 -15.29
CA GLU A 15 -13.84 -10.63 -15.29
C GLU A 15 -13.44 -9.89 -16.56
N VAL A 16 -14.33 -9.01 -17.03
CA VAL A 16 -14.06 -8.09 -18.13
C VAL A 16 -13.93 -6.68 -17.57
N GLY A 17 -12.77 -6.05 -17.77
CA GLY A 17 -12.52 -4.69 -17.32
C GLY A 17 -11.04 -4.39 -17.09
N LEU A 18 -10.78 -3.39 -16.27
CA LEU A 18 -9.44 -2.99 -15.85
C LEU A 18 -9.31 -3.07 -14.33
N LYS A 19 -8.12 -3.41 -13.83
CA LYS A 19 -7.79 -3.25 -12.40
C LYS A 19 -6.80 -2.09 -12.27
N VAL A 20 -7.12 -1.11 -11.43
CA VAL A 20 -6.32 0.12 -11.25
C VAL A 20 -5.96 0.28 -9.78
N LEU A 21 -4.73 0.66 -9.49
CA LEU A 21 -4.24 0.94 -8.14
C LEU A 21 -3.59 2.32 -8.10
N VAL A 22 -3.90 3.10 -7.06
CA VAL A 22 -3.23 4.37 -6.74
C VAL A 22 -2.37 4.14 -5.50
N HIS A 23 -1.05 4.32 -5.61
CA HIS A 23 -0.09 4.07 -4.53
C HIS A 23 1.09 5.07 -4.56
N ASP A 24 1.92 5.11 -3.51
CA ASP A 24 3.15 5.92 -3.48
C ASP A 24 4.15 5.38 -4.53
N PRO A 25 4.80 6.26 -5.34
CA PRO A 25 5.74 5.83 -6.36
C PRO A 25 6.94 5.03 -5.85
N ARG A 26 7.29 5.16 -4.56
CA ARG A 26 8.39 4.41 -3.92
C ARG A 26 7.98 3.03 -3.42
N GLU A 27 6.67 2.75 -3.39
CA GLU A 27 6.13 1.47 -2.95
C GLU A 27 5.77 0.61 -4.16
N PRO A 28 6.15 -0.68 -4.19
CA PRO A 28 5.73 -1.57 -5.27
C PRO A 28 4.22 -1.84 -5.25
N PRO A 29 3.60 -2.05 -6.42
CA PRO A 29 2.17 -2.22 -6.53
C PRO A 29 1.71 -3.59 -6.01
N MET A 30 0.64 -3.61 -5.20
CA MET A 30 0.01 -4.84 -4.71
C MET A 30 -1.38 -5.01 -5.35
N MET A 31 -1.38 -5.29 -6.67
CA MET A 31 -2.59 -5.30 -7.51
C MET A 31 -3.61 -6.36 -7.08
N ASP A 32 -3.18 -7.48 -6.52
CA ASP A 32 -4.04 -8.59 -6.07
C ASP A 32 -4.98 -8.15 -4.94
N THR A 33 -4.48 -7.40 -3.96
CA THR A 33 -5.20 -7.05 -2.72
C THR A 33 -5.70 -5.61 -2.68
N GLN A 34 -5.03 -4.65 -3.34
CA GLN A 34 -5.34 -3.22 -3.24
C GLN A 34 -5.98 -2.63 -4.51
N GLY A 35 -6.04 -3.39 -5.60
CA GLY A 35 -6.55 -2.89 -6.89
C GLY A 35 -8.07 -2.71 -6.94
N ILE A 36 -8.52 -1.67 -7.62
CA ILE A 36 -9.91 -1.30 -7.89
C ILE A 36 -10.32 -1.83 -9.26
N ALA A 37 -11.42 -2.57 -9.35
CA ALA A 37 -11.96 -3.05 -10.63
C ALA A 37 -12.85 -1.99 -11.30
N LEU A 38 -12.62 -1.76 -12.59
CA LEU A 38 -13.37 -0.83 -13.45
C LEU A 38 -14.04 -1.61 -14.57
N ALA A 39 -15.37 -1.57 -14.60
CA ALA A 39 -16.17 -2.22 -15.63
C ALA A 39 -16.29 -1.36 -16.90
N PRO A 40 -16.30 -1.98 -18.10
CA PRO A 40 -16.66 -1.29 -19.35
C PRO A 40 -18.04 -0.65 -19.30
N GLY A 41 -18.26 0.32 -20.19
CA GLY A 41 -19.53 1.04 -20.28
C GLY A 41 -19.72 2.11 -19.20
N ASN A 42 -18.66 2.39 -18.43
CA ASN A 42 -18.70 3.35 -17.33
C ASN A 42 -17.52 4.32 -17.38
N HIS A 43 -17.78 5.53 -16.91
CA HIS A 43 -16.77 6.52 -16.54
C HIS A 43 -16.60 6.49 -15.02
N ALA A 44 -15.45 6.01 -14.56
CA ALA A 44 -15.07 5.99 -13.15
C ALA A 44 -14.36 7.29 -12.73
N PHE A 45 -14.86 7.92 -11.67
CA PHE A 45 -14.24 9.08 -11.04
C PHE A 45 -13.58 8.62 -9.75
N ILE A 46 -12.25 8.69 -9.72
CA ILE A 46 -11.41 8.21 -8.62
C ILE A 46 -10.88 9.43 -7.88
N ALA A 47 -11.56 9.79 -6.80
CA ALA A 47 -11.15 10.85 -5.89
C ALA A 47 -10.11 10.30 -4.91
N VAL A 48 -9.00 11.01 -4.74
CA VAL A 48 -7.83 10.57 -3.95
C VAL A 48 -7.62 11.51 -2.76
N LYS A 49 -7.39 10.92 -1.59
CA LYS A 49 -6.96 11.62 -0.37
C LYS A 49 -5.59 11.10 0.07
N GLN A 50 -4.60 12.00 0.13
CA GLN A 50 -3.26 11.67 0.61
C GLN A 50 -3.16 11.78 2.14
N THR A 51 -2.60 10.75 2.76
CA THR A 51 -2.27 10.73 4.19
C THR A 51 -0.80 10.36 4.38
N LEU A 52 -0.04 11.23 5.03
CA LEU A 52 1.33 10.98 5.46
C LEU A 52 1.31 10.48 6.91
N TYR A 53 2.03 9.39 7.17
CA TYR A 53 2.23 8.84 8.51
C TYR A 53 3.69 8.99 8.91
N GLU A 54 3.91 9.52 10.10
CA GLU A 54 5.20 9.56 10.78
C GLU A 54 5.07 8.83 12.12
N ASN A 55 5.50 7.56 12.13
CA ASN A 55 5.41 6.69 13.29
C ASN A 55 6.68 6.80 14.15
N HIS A 56 6.54 6.48 15.44
CA HIS A 56 7.67 6.53 16.38
C HIS A 56 8.35 5.17 16.53
N VAL A 57 9.67 5.20 16.67
CA VAL A 57 10.49 4.02 16.99
C VAL A 57 10.29 3.57 18.44
N PRO A 58 10.56 2.29 18.77
CA PRO A 58 10.63 1.80 20.14
C PRO A 58 11.57 2.67 21.01
N PRO A 59 11.26 2.90 22.31
CA PRO A 59 10.13 2.37 23.08
C PRO A 59 8.79 3.13 22.95
N TRP A 60 8.73 4.25 22.21
CA TRP A 60 7.54 5.10 22.15
C TRP A 60 6.54 4.70 21.06
N GLY A 61 6.96 3.86 20.11
CA GLY A 61 6.11 3.23 19.13
C GLY A 61 6.69 1.88 18.70
N VAL A 62 6.22 1.36 17.58
CA VAL A 62 6.57 0.01 17.08
C VAL A 62 7.13 0.03 15.66
N CYS A 63 7.44 1.23 15.12
CA CYS A 63 7.93 1.31 13.76
C CYS A 63 9.39 0.83 13.65
N GLN A 64 9.69 0.23 12.51
CA GLN A 64 11.04 -0.19 12.17
C GLN A 64 11.19 -0.21 10.65
N ASP A 65 12.20 0.48 10.15
CA ASP A 65 12.59 0.41 8.75
C ASP A 65 13.69 -0.64 8.59
N ARG A 66 13.45 -1.67 7.78
CA ARG A 66 14.41 -2.75 7.52
C ARG A 66 15.10 -2.55 6.17
N GLN A 67 16.32 -3.05 6.05
CA GLN A 67 16.96 -3.12 4.75
C GLN A 67 16.31 -4.23 3.93
N LEU A 68 15.81 -3.88 2.75
CA LEU A 68 15.28 -4.80 1.76
C LEU A 68 16.41 -5.23 0.81
N GLU A 69 16.25 -6.40 0.18
CA GLU A 69 17.25 -7.00 -0.71
C GLU A 69 17.09 -6.54 -2.16
N TYR A 70 15.84 -6.34 -2.59
CA TYR A 70 15.45 -6.03 -3.97
C TYR A 70 14.85 -4.63 -4.13
N TYR A 71 14.70 -3.86 -3.05
CA TYR A 71 14.18 -2.49 -3.05
C TYR A 71 15.08 -1.55 -2.24
N ASP A 72 15.28 -0.33 -2.72
CA ASP A 72 16.14 0.65 -2.04
C ASP A 72 15.53 1.25 -0.77
N THR A 73 14.20 1.33 -0.71
CA THR A 73 13.46 1.94 0.39
C THR A 73 12.55 0.92 1.05
N TYR A 74 12.58 0.86 2.38
CA TYR A 74 11.65 0.01 3.13
C TYR A 74 10.21 0.48 2.89
N THR A 75 9.39 -0.42 2.38
CA THR A 75 7.95 -0.26 2.30
C THR A 75 7.30 -1.54 2.77
N LEU A 76 6.08 -1.42 3.30
CA LEU A 76 5.37 -2.58 3.82
C LEU A 76 5.07 -3.57 2.69
N ASN A 77 4.57 -3.08 1.54
CA ASN A 77 4.35 -3.94 0.37
C ASN A 77 5.65 -4.56 -0.15
N GLY A 78 6.76 -3.79 -0.19
CA GLY A 78 8.06 -4.32 -0.62
C GLY A 78 8.51 -5.50 0.24
N CYS A 79 8.42 -5.38 1.56
CA CYS A 79 8.73 -6.47 2.49
C CYS A 79 7.86 -7.72 2.24
N TYR A 80 6.54 -7.54 2.03
CA TYR A 80 5.65 -8.65 1.73
C TYR A 80 5.99 -9.34 0.40
N LEU A 81 6.35 -8.59 -0.64
CA LEU A 81 6.74 -9.15 -1.93
C LEU A 81 8.06 -9.94 -1.83
N GLU A 82 9.05 -9.46 -1.08
CA GLU A 82 10.27 -10.25 -0.83
C GLU A 82 9.98 -11.52 -0.04
N CYS A 83 9.13 -11.42 0.98
CA CYS A 83 8.72 -12.57 1.78
C CYS A 83 8.04 -13.64 0.90
N ARG A 84 7.11 -13.22 0.02
CA ARG A 84 6.47 -14.10 -0.97
C ARG A 84 7.49 -14.73 -1.91
N SER A 85 8.42 -13.93 -2.44
CA SER A 85 9.46 -14.43 -3.34
C SER A 85 10.32 -15.50 -2.68
N LYS A 86 10.81 -15.23 -1.46
CA LYS A 86 11.59 -16.17 -0.65
C LYS A 86 10.81 -17.45 -0.34
N HIS A 87 9.50 -17.34 -0.11
CA HIS A 87 8.63 -18.49 0.11
C HIS A 87 8.49 -19.37 -1.15
N VAL A 88 8.31 -18.75 -2.32
CA VAL A 88 8.24 -19.46 -3.60
C VAL A 88 9.56 -20.13 -3.94
N VAL A 89 10.68 -19.41 -3.84
CA VAL A 89 12.02 -19.96 -4.12
C VAL A 89 12.31 -21.17 -3.21
N ARG A 90 11.95 -21.10 -1.93
CA ARG A 90 12.14 -22.22 -0.99
C ARG A 90 11.33 -23.46 -1.36
N ASN A 91 10.11 -23.31 -1.85
CA ASN A 91 9.19 -24.43 -2.08
C ASN A 91 9.17 -24.94 -3.53
N CYS A 92 9.41 -24.06 -4.50
CA CYS A 92 9.33 -24.34 -5.93
C CYS A 92 10.69 -24.25 -6.64
N SER A 93 11.77 -23.80 -5.96
CA SER A 93 13.13 -23.66 -6.52
C SER A 93 13.24 -22.72 -7.74
N CYS A 94 12.29 -21.82 -7.91
CA CYS A 94 12.25 -20.82 -8.98
C CYS A 94 11.54 -19.55 -8.48
N ARG A 95 11.59 -18.47 -9.26
CA ARG A 95 10.93 -17.20 -8.94
C ARG A 95 9.69 -17.00 -9.79
N ALA A 96 8.59 -16.60 -9.17
CA ALA A 96 7.40 -16.17 -9.92
C ALA A 96 7.70 -14.89 -10.71
N TYR A 97 7.21 -14.79 -11.95
CA TYR A 97 7.58 -13.69 -12.84
C TYR A 97 7.17 -12.30 -12.31
N ASP A 98 6.12 -12.25 -11.48
CA ASP A 98 5.53 -11.07 -10.86
C ASP A 98 6.19 -10.68 -9.52
N LEU A 99 7.09 -11.50 -8.99
CA LEU A 99 7.76 -11.27 -7.71
C LEU A 99 9.21 -10.80 -7.87
N PRO A 100 9.74 -9.97 -6.95
CA PRO A 100 11.12 -9.51 -7.00
C PRO A 100 12.11 -10.65 -6.75
N GLY A 101 13.29 -10.60 -7.36
CA GLY A 101 14.35 -11.59 -7.11
C GLY A 101 15.35 -11.72 -8.26
N THR A 102 16.51 -12.30 -7.97
CA THR A 102 17.57 -12.59 -8.96
C THR A 102 17.54 -14.01 -9.51
N GLU A 103 16.76 -14.89 -8.87
CA GLU A 103 16.61 -16.28 -9.29
C GLU A 103 15.89 -16.43 -10.64
N GLU A 104 16.10 -17.57 -11.29
CA GLU A 104 15.49 -17.89 -12.57
C GLU A 104 13.95 -17.96 -12.48
N SER A 105 13.28 -17.42 -13.50
CA SER A 105 11.82 -17.40 -13.57
C SER A 105 11.26 -18.82 -13.71
N CYS A 106 10.18 -19.13 -12.99
CA CYS A 106 9.46 -20.39 -13.13
C CYS A 106 8.90 -20.58 -14.55
N ASP A 107 8.94 -21.80 -15.06
CA ASP A 107 8.24 -22.16 -16.29
C ASP A 107 6.70 -22.18 -16.09
N PRO A 108 5.89 -22.09 -17.16
CA PRO A 108 4.43 -22.05 -17.04
C PRO A 108 3.82 -23.24 -16.29
N THR A 109 4.41 -24.43 -16.39
CA THR A 109 3.92 -25.64 -15.70
C THR A 109 4.15 -25.50 -14.20
N THR A 110 5.35 -25.10 -13.79
CA THR A 110 5.69 -24.89 -12.37
C THR A 110 4.91 -23.72 -11.77
N MET A 111 4.65 -22.67 -12.56
CA MET A 111 3.79 -21.56 -12.14
C MET A 111 2.37 -22.04 -11.78
N PHE A 112 1.77 -22.90 -12.60
CA PHE A 112 0.41 -23.39 -12.37
C PHE A 112 0.32 -24.49 -11.30
N THR A 113 1.31 -25.38 -11.22
CA THR A 113 1.28 -26.56 -10.34
C THR A 113 1.84 -26.29 -8.94
N CYS A 114 2.93 -25.52 -8.84
CA CYS A 114 3.61 -25.23 -7.58
C CYS A 114 3.29 -23.82 -7.08
N VAL A 115 3.60 -22.79 -7.86
CA VAL A 115 3.48 -21.38 -7.39
C VAL A 115 2.04 -21.06 -7.02
N ARG A 116 1.07 -21.46 -7.84
CA ARG A 116 -0.36 -21.30 -7.52
C ARG A 116 -0.77 -22.03 -6.24
N ALA A 117 -0.19 -23.19 -5.94
CA ALA A 117 -0.48 -23.92 -4.71
C ALA A 117 0.17 -23.25 -3.47
N VAL A 118 1.37 -22.71 -3.63
CA VAL A 118 2.20 -22.08 -2.58
C VAL A 118 1.78 -20.63 -2.27
N LEU A 119 1.26 -19.91 -3.26
CA LEU A 119 0.77 -18.54 -3.09
C LEU A 119 -0.75 -18.42 -3.16
N GLY A 120 -1.46 -19.51 -3.48
CA GLY A 120 -2.88 -19.49 -3.82
C GLY A 120 -3.77 -18.84 -2.76
N GLU A 121 -4.94 -18.40 -3.19
CA GLU A 121 -5.93 -17.58 -2.46
C GLU A 121 -6.19 -18.00 -1.00
N PHE A 122 -5.96 -19.26 -0.64
CA PHE A 122 -6.19 -19.73 0.73
C PHE A 122 -5.00 -19.54 1.68
N GLN A 123 -3.74 -19.47 1.23
CA GLN A 123 -2.59 -19.36 2.15
C GLN A 123 -2.28 -17.92 2.55
N VAL A 124 -2.41 -16.97 1.62
CA VAL A 124 -2.24 -15.54 1.92
C VAL A 124 -3.42 -15.00 2.74
N THR A 125 -4.65 -15.44 2.43
CA THR A 125 -5.87 -14.97 3.12
C THR A 125 -6.10 -15.62 4.48
N ARG A 126 -5.54 -16.82 4.73
CA ARG A 126 -5.57 -17.46 6.07
C ARG A 126 -4.49 -16.94 7.03
N GLY A 127 -3.51 -16.18 6.53
CA GLY A 127 -2.38 -15.73 7.33
C GLY A 127 -1.38 -16.84 7.68
N ASP A 128 -1.38 -17.95 6.92
CA ASP A 128 -0.47 -19.08 7.16
C ASP A 128 0.99 -18.71 6.85
N LEU A 129 1.23 -17.76 5.92
CA LEU A 129 2.56 -17.22 5.67
C LEU A 129 2.89 -16.11 6.67
N THR A 130 3.72 -16.45 7.65
CA THR A 130 4.24 -15.49 8.63
C THR A 130 5.38 -14.67 8.03
N CYS A 131 5.08 -13.44 7.62
CA CYS A 131 6.08 -12.45 7.20
C CYS A 131 6.35 -11.47 8.33
N ASP A 132 7.62 -11.35 8.73
CA ASP A 132 8.06 -10.38 9.73
C ASP A 132 8.32 -9.02 9.06
N CYS A 133 7.23 -8.33 8.75
CA CYS A 133 7.21 -7.01 8.12
C CYS A 133 6.66 -5.97 9.10
N PRO A 134 7.52 -5.29 9.87
CA PRO A 134 7.09 -4.26 10.81
C PRO A 134 6.50 -3.04 10.08
N VAL A 135 5.73 -2.23 10.82
CA VAL A 135 5.20 -0.98 10.26
C VAL A 135 6.36 0.00 9.99
N PRO A 136 6.41 0.65 8.81
CA PRO A 136 7.45 1.62 8.48
C PRO A 136 7.32 2.88 9.34
N CYS A 137 8.44 3.56 9.57
CA CYS A 137 8.48 4.80 10.33
C CYS A 137 7.95 6.00 9.54
N SER A 138 8.07 5.97 8.21
CA SER A 138 7.41 6.93 7.33
C SER A 138 6.68 6.20 6.20
N MET A 139 5.41 6.53 5.98
CA MET A 139 4.66 6.04 4.82
C MET A 139 3.68 7.09 4.30
N THR A 140 3.45 7.06 2.98
CA THR A 140 2.36 7.81 2.35
C THR A 140 1.29 6.82 1.92
N SER A 141 0.05 7.04 2.34
CA SER A 141 -1.11 6.27 1.89
C SER A 141 -2.05 7.14 1.07
N TYR A 142 -2.62 6.57 0.02
CA TYR A 142 -3.64 7.19 -0.82
C TYR A 142 -4.96 6.45 -0.64
N THR A 143 -5.91 7.08 0.04
CA THR A 143 -7.28 6.56 0.14
C THR A 143 -8.08 7.01 -1.07
N THR A 144 -8.72 6.07 -1.76
CA THR A 144 -9.52 6.33 -2.96
C THR A 144 -11.01 6.20 -2.69
N SER A 145 -11.81 7.11 -3.21
CA SER A 145 -13.26 7.00 -3.29
C SER A 145 -13.67 6.97 -4.76
N VAL A 146 -14.44 5.95 -5.15
CA VAL A 146 -14.80 5.71 -6.55
C VAL A 146 -16.29 5.96 -6.75
N SER A 147 -16.62 6.71 -7.79
CA SER A 147 -18.00 6.90 -8.26
C SER A 147 -18.08 6.67 -9.77
N PHE A 148 -19.27 6.37 -10.27
CA PHE A 148 -19.47 5.94 -11.66
C PHE A 148 -20.55 6.77 -12.34
N ALA A 149 -20.36 7.02 -13.63
CA ALA A 149 -21.39 7.50 -14.55
C ALA A 149 -21.42 6.62 -15.82
N GLY A 150 -22.58 6.53 -16.48
CA GLY A 150 -22.68 5.77 -17.72
C GLY A 150 -21.85 6.40 -18.85
N PHE A 151 -21.17 5.56 -19.64
CA PHE A 151 -20.34 5.98 -20.76
C PHE A 151 -20.40 4.95 -21.91
N PRO A 152 -20.49 5.35 -23.19
CA PRO A 152 -20.64 6.72 -23.69
C PRO A 152 -22.10 7.22 -23.67
N ASN A 153 -22.26 8.55 -23.56
CA ASN A 153 -23.55 9.19 -23.82
C ASN A 153 -23.92 9.11 -25.32
N LYS A 154 -25.16 9.44 -25.68
CA LYS A 154 -25.66 9.35 -27.07
C LYS A 154 -24.77 10.10 -28.08
N HIS A 155 -24.34 11.32 -27.74
CA HIS A 155 -23.53 12.13 -28.65
C HIS A 155 -22.13 11.54 -28.85
N THR A 156 -21.46 11.14 -27.78
CA THR A 156 -20.16 10.46 -27.84
C THR A 156 -20.26 9.17 -28.65
N ARG A 157 -21.34 8.40 -28.46
CA ARG A 157 -21.59 7.16 -29.19
C ARG A 157 -21.75 7.39 -30.70
N GLU A 158 -22.52 8.40 -31.10
CA GLU A 158 -22.86 8.66 -32.50
C GLU A 158 -21.75 9.38 -33.27
N TYR A 159 -20.91 10.18 -32.60
CA TYR A 159 -19.92 11.03 -33.26
C TYR A 159 -18.46 10.60 -33.00
N VAL A 160 -18.12 10.19 -31.78
CA VAL A 160 -16.73 9.84 -31.41
C VAL A 160 -16.39 8.42 -31.84
N GLY A 161 -17.34 7.48 -31.74
CA GLY A 161 -17.15 6.10 -32.20
C GLY A 161 -16.71 6.02 -33.67
N PRO A 162 -17.49 6.58 -34.62
CA PRO A 162 -17.14 6.56 -36.04
C PRO A 162 -15.85 7.31 -36.37
N LEU A 163 -15.52 8.38 -35.65
CA LEU A 163 -14.27 9.13 -35.82
C LEU A 163 -13.05 8.24 -35.51
N LEU A 164 -13.17 7.35 -34.52
CA LEU A 164 -12.14 6.38 -34.13
C LEU A 164 -12.22 5.07 -34.93
N GLY A 165 -13.11 4.97 -35.92
CA GLY A 165 -13.35 3.73 -36.67
C GLY A 165 -13.96 2.61 -35.81
N MET A 166 -14.56 2.95 -34.67
CA MET A 166 -15.16 2.00 -33.74
C MET A 166 -16.68 1.96 -33.89
N GLU A 167 -17.24 0.77 -33.81
CA GLU A 167 -18.69 0.57 -33.87
C GLU A 167 -19.34 1.09 -32.56
N PRO A 168 -20.50 1.78 -32.62
CA PRO A 168 -21.20 2.31 -31.46
C PRO A 168 -21.42 1.34 -30.28
N THR A 169 -21.83 0.10 -30.55
CA THR A 169 -22.04 -0.93 -29.51
C THR A 169 -20.73 -1.51 -28.98
N TYR A 170 -19.64 -1.45 -29.75
CA TYR A 170 -18.30 -1.82 -29.30
C TYR A 170 -17.83 -0.92 -28.14
N LEU A 171 -18.10 0.38 -28.21
CA LEU A 171 -17.73 1.32 -27.15
C LEU A 171 -18.41 1.00 -25.81
N GLU A 172 -19.68 0.64 -25.81
CA GLU A 172 -20.39 0.28 -24.57
C GLU A 172 -19.83 -0.98 -23.91
N LYS A 173 -19.38 -1.94 -24.71
CA LYS A 173 -18.91 -3.24 -24.21
C LYS A 173 -17.43 -3.27 -23.85
N ASN A 174 -16.61 -2.38 -24.42
CA ASN A 174 -15.16 -2.45 -24.30
C ASN A 174 -14.52 -1.16 -23.76
N ALA A 175 -15.17 0.00 -23.87
CA ALA A 175 -14.57 1.25 -23.42
C ALA A 175 -14.77 1.45 -21.91
N VAL A 176 -13.67 1.76 -21.24
CA VAL A 176 -13.63 2.23 -19.85
C VAL A 176 -13.04 3.63 -19.86
N ALA A 177 -13.74 4.60 -19.30
CA ALA A 177 -13.17 5.92 -19.01
C ALA A 177 -12.87 6.01 -17.51
N PHE A 178 -11.73 6.58 -17.13
CA PHE A 178 -11.50 6.90 -15.72
C PHE A 178 -10.75 8.22 -15.56
N SER A 179 -11.02 8.91 -14.46
CA SER A 179 -10.38 10.19 -14.13
C SER A 179 -9.93 10.16 -12.67
N VAL A 180 -8.63 10.34 -12.45
CA VAL A 180 -8.03 10.37 -11.12
C VAL A 180 -7.77 11.82 -10.73
N TYR A 181 -8.24 12.24 -9.55
CA TYR A 181 -8.07 13.60 -9.06
C TYR A 181 -8.00 13.63 -7.53
N TYR A 182 -7.44 14.70 -6.97
CA TYR A 182 -7.47 14.90 -5.52
C TYR A 182 -8.87 15.35 -5.06
N GLU A 183 -9.39 14.73 -4.01
CA GLU A 183 -10.68 15.12 -3.40
C GLU A 183 -10.62 16.58 -2.91
N LYS A 184 -9.50 16.96 -2.31
CA LYS A 184 -9.18 18.30 -1.82
C LYS A 184 -7.69 18.55 -2.05
N LEU A 185 -7.31 19.81 -2.30
CA LEU A 185 -5.90 20.23 -2.42
C LEU A 185 -5.23 20.35 -1.04
N ASN A 186 -5.39 19.34 -0.20
CA ASN A 186 -4.71 19.21 1.08
C ASN A 186 -4.29 17.76 1.31
N TYR A 187 -3.38 17.56 2.26
CA TYR A 187 -2.99 16.25 2.73
C TYR A 187 -3.17 16.19 4.25
N GLN A 188 -3.38 15.00 4.78
CA GLN A 188 -3.44 14.76 6.22
C GLN A 188 -2.06 14.26 6.68
N ASN A 189 -1.46 14.90 7.68
CA ASN A 189 -0.25 14.40 8.32
C ASN A 189 -0.59 13.84 9.72
N ILE A 190 -0.35 12.55 9.93
CA ILE A 190 -0.56 11.84 11.19
C ILE A 190 0.83 11.54 11.78
N ARG A 191 1.19 12.26 12.83
CA ARG A 191 2.48 12.13 13.51
C ARG A 191 2.28 11.57 14.91
N GLN A 192 3.01 10.52 15.25
CA GLN A 192 3.12 10.06 16.62
C GLN A 192 4.11 10.96 17.35
N LEU A 193 3.76 11.38 18.57
CA LEU A 193 4.59 12.23 19.42
C LEU A 193 4.73 11.58 20.79
N LYS A 194 5.86 11.84 21.47
CA LYS A 194 6.03 11.45 22.87
C LYS A 194 4.98 12.17 23.72
N ALA A 195 4.24 11.44 24.54
CA ALA A 195 3.24 12.02 25.44
C ALA A 195 3.87 12.93 26.51
N MET A 196 5.11 12.64 26.90
CA MET A 196 5.90 13.49 27.78
C MET A 196 7.34 13.54 27.29
N ASP A 197 7.85 14.74 27.09
CA ASP A 197 9.26 14.98 26.77
C ASP A 197 10.11 15.07 28.05
N GLU A 198 11.43 14.91 27.93
CA GLU A 198 12.36 14.96 29.06
C GLU A 198 12.31 16.32 29.77
N GLY A 199 12.15 17.42 29.02
CA GLY A 199 11.96 18.75 29.59
C GLY A 199 10.64 18.88 30.35
N GLN A 200 9.56 18.27 29.87
CA GLN A 200 8.27 18.26 30.57
C GLN A 200 8.35 17.43 31.86
N LEU A 201 9.06 16.29 31.84
CA LEU A 201 9.32 15.50 33.03
C LEU A 201 10.07 16.33 34.08
N ALA A 202 11.17 16.99 33.69
CA ALA A 202 11.96 17.83 34.59
C ALA A 202 11.15 19.01 35.13
N SER A 203 10.33 19.64 34.28
CA SER A 203 9.43 20.73 34.67
C SER A 203 8.38 20.25 35.67
N ASN A 204 7.82 19.05 35.49
CA ASN A 204 6.83 18.49 36.42
C ASN A 204 7.46 18.15 37.78
N ILE A 205 8.64 17.55 37.78
CA ILE A 205 9.39 17.26 39.02
C ILE A 205 9.77 18.56 39.74
N GLY A 206 10.38 19.51 39.02
CA GLY A 206 10.78 20.80 39.58
C GLY A 206 9.59 21.62 40.08
N GLY A 207 8.46 21.58 39.36
CA GLY A 207 7.21 22.20 39.78
C GLY A 207 6.66 21.61 41.08
N MET A 208 6.63 20.28 41.20
CA MET A 208 6.20 19.62 42.43
C MET A 208 7.15 19.88 43.61
N MET A 209 8.48 19.83 43.39
CA MET A 209 9.47 20.14 44.43
C MET A 209 9.41 21.59 44.89
N GLY A 210 9.30 22.53 43.94
CA GLY A 210 9.16 23.96 44.24
C GLY A 210 7.86 24.28 44.96
N LEU A 211 6.75 23.63 44.61
CA LEU A 211 5.45 23.87 45.23
C LEU A 211 5.35 23.30 46.65
N PHE A 212 5.79 22.06 46.88
CA PHE A 212 5.61 21.39 48.17
C PHE A 212 6.74 21.62 49.17
N ILE A 213 7.98 21.69 48.70
CA ILE A 213 9.17 21.80 49.56
C ILE A 213 9.76 23.21 49.52
N GLY A 214 9.43 24.01 48.49
CA GLY A 214 10.13 25.28 48.24
C GLY A 214 11.57 25.07 47.76
N ALA A 215 11.94 23.84 47.43
CA ALA A 215 13.28 23.48 47.00
C ALA A 215 13.47 23.80 45.52
N SER A 216 14.66 24.28 45.19
CA SER A 216 15.10 24.53 43.81
C SER A 216 16.39 23.77 43.51
N VAL A 217 16.86 23.85 42.26
CA VAL A 217 18.19 23.34 41.89
C VAL A 217 19.29 23.98 42.73
N LEU A 218 19.14 25.25 43.12
CA LEU A 218 20.11 25.92 44.01
C LEU A 218 20.12 25.27 45.41
N SER A 219 18.96 24.92 45.95
CA SER A 219 18.86 24.24 47.25
C SER A 219 19.55 22.87 47.25
N LEU A 220 19.53 22.15 46.12
CA LEU A 220 20.28 20.90 45.98
C LEU A 220 21.79 21.12 45.94
N LEU A 221 22.26 22.17 45.25
CA LEU A 221 23.68 22.51 45.19
C LEU A 221 24.22 22.92 46.56
N GLU A 222 23.44 23.69 47.34
CA GLU A 222 23.81 24.06 48.72
C GLU A 222 24.01 22.84 49.63
N VAL A 223 23.14 21.82 49.52
CA VAL A 223 23.30 20.58 50.30
C VAL A 223 24.53 19.79 49.87
N CYS A 224 24.82 19.74 48.57
CA CYS A 224 26.02 19.06 48.05
C CYS A 224 27.32 19.75 48.44
N GLU A 225 27.35 21.09 48.56
CA GLU A 225 28.53 21.82 49.05
C GLU A 225 28.78 21.61 50.54
N PHE A 226 27.72 21.37 51.31
CA PHE A 226 27.80 21.20 52.76
C PHE A 226 28.29 19.81 53.19
N LEU A 227 28.17 18.79 52.33
CA LEU A 227 28.63 17.41 52.53
C LEU A 227 30.09 17.23 52.11
#